data_AF-A0A239DSF6-F1
#
_entry.id   AF-A0A239DSF6-F1
#
_cell.length_a   1.000
_cell.length_b   1.000
_cell.length_c   1.000
_cell.angle_alpha   90.00
_cell.angle_beta   90.00
_cell.angle_gamma   90.00
#
_symmetry.space_group_name_H-M   'P 1'
#
loop_
_entity.id
_entity.type
_entity.pdbx_description
1 polymer ?
#
loop_
_entity_poly.entity_id
_entity_poly.type
_entity_poly.pdbx_seq_one_letter_code
_entity_poly.pdbx_strand_id
1 'polypeptide(L)'
;MSSLAAAPAPDPQLQDFGSDPWWLIGGKVLAIFVFLVVTVLMTMWIERRVIGRMQLRVGPNRAGSFGLLQGLADGVKLALKEDIVPRQVDKIVFILAPVMAAVPAFISFIVIPFGPTVSIFGHQTALQGTDLPVAVLLVLAMSSMAIYGIVLAGWSSMSPYSLLGGLRSSAQMISYEIAMGLSFVAVFMFAGSMSTSEIVAAQHDKWFVVLLAPSFVVYVITMMGESNRIPFDLPEGEGELVGGFHTEYSSLKFAMFFLAEYINLATLSALATTLFLGGWRAPAPISTVWAGANSGWWPVLWFLIKIFLFIFFFIWLRGSLPRVRYDQLMKLGWKVLMPFSLGWILLVATIRALRNDGYEMRQLFIAAAVVAAIVLVATVIWEMARGREDDKEIVPGATPGPRTDPSAGGFPVPPMDAPHYHGRAREPVRPATIETPSEEVTSGTH
;
A
#
# COMPACT_ATOMS: atom_id res chain seq x y z
N MET A 1 -1.59 -46.29 -24.56
CA MET A 1 -0.77 -45.09 -24.29
C MET A 1 -1.27 -44.47 -23.01
N SER A 2 -0.71 -44.92 -21.89
CA SER A 2 -0.99 -44.43 -20.55
C SER A 2 -0.47 -43.00 -20.41
N SER A 3 -1.33 -42.12 -19.90
CA SER A 3 -1.01 -40.73 -19.58
C SER A 3 0.21 -40.65 -18.65
N LEU A 4 1.31 -40.11 -19.15
CA LEU A 4 2.33 -39.43 -18.35
C LEU A 4 1.69 -38.15 -17.77
N ALA A 5 0.70 -38.32 -16.89
CA ALA A 5 0.32 -37.26 -15.97
C ALA A 5 1.52 -37.12 -15.02
N ALA A 6 2.30 -36.05 -15.19
CA ALA A 6 3.34 -35.69 -14.24
C ALA A 6 2.72 -35.74 -12.85
N ALA A 7 3.27 -36.57 -11.96
CA ALA A 7 2.84 -36.60 -10.58
C ALA A 7 2.89 -35.17 -10.01
N PRO A 8 1.88 -34.74 -9.24
CA PRO A 8 1.94 -33.43 -8.59
C PRO A 8 3.24 -33.36 -7.79
N ALA A 9 4.02 -32.30 -8.03
CA ALA A 9 5.24 -32.07 -7.27
C ALA A 9 4.87 -31.96 -5.78
N PRO A 10 5.59 -32.63 -4.87
CA PRO A 10 5.26 -32.58 -3.45
C PRO A 10 5.34 -31.14 -2.94
N ASP A 11 4.43 -30.80 -2.02
CA ASP A 11 4.48 -29.53 -1.32
C ASP A 11 5.74 -29.53 -0.42
N PRO A 12 6.52 -28.43 -0.41
CA PRO A 12 7.70 -28.33 0.44
C PRO A 12 7.29 -28.38 1.91
N GLN A 13 7.99 -29.19 2.71
CA GLN A 13 7.82 -29.28 4.15
C GLN A 13 8.93 -28.53 4.89
N LEU A 14 8.69 -28.13 6.13
CA LEU A 14 9.70 -27.44 6.95
C LEU A 14 11.03 -28.21 7.09
N GLN A 15 11.00 -29.54 7.03
CA GLN A 15 12.17 -30.40 7.14
C GLN A 15 13.06 -30.39 5.89
N ASP A 16 12.55 -29.92 4.75
CA ASP A 16 13.28 -29.84 3.49
C ASP A 16 14.21 -28.62 3.42
N PHE A 17 14.12 -27.70 4.39
CA PHE A 17 14.90 -26.47 4.43
C PHE A 17 16.14 -26.62 5.31
N GLY A 18 17.27 -26.08 4.84
CA GLY A 18 18.54 -26.05 5.59
C GLY A 18 19.51 -27.20 5.31
N SER A 19 19.08 -28.23 4.56
CA SER A 19 19.96 -29.32 4.07
C SER A 19 20.55 -29.09 2.69
N ASP A 20 20.24 -27.96 2.06
CA ASP A 20 20.72 -27.62 0.72
C ASP A 20 22.23 -27.35 0.70
N PRO A 21 22.96 -27.75 -0.37
CA PRO A 21 24.37 -27.40 -0.53
C PRO A 21 24.59 -25.88 -0.53
N TRP A 22 25.70 -25.42 0.06
CA TRP A 22 26.01 -23.98 0.19
C TRP A 22 26.00 -23.22 -1.14
N TRP A 23 26.45 -23.85 -2.24
CA TRP A 23 26.47 -23.23 -3.58
C TRP A 23 25.06 -23.02 -4.12
N LEU A 24 24.13 -23.92 -3.79
CA LEU A 24 22.73 -23.80 -4.18
C LEU A 24 22.05 -22.71 -3.36
N ILE A 25 22.32 -22.62 -2.06
CA ILE A 25 21.85 -21.53 -1.20
C ILE A 25 22.35 -20.17 -1.76
N GLY A 26 23.64 -20.07 -2.09
CA GLY A 26 24.21 -18.87 -2.71
C GLY A 26 23.55 -18.53 -4.05
N GLY A 27 23.29 -19.54 -4.89
CA GLY A 27 22.57 -19.38 -6.16
C GLY A 27 21.13 -18.90 -5.98
N LYS A 28 20.40 -19.45 -5.00
CA LYS A 28 19.04 -19.01 -4.64
C LYS A 28 19.01 -17.57 -4.16
N VAL A 29 19.93 -17.19 -3.26
CA VAL A 29 20.04 -15.81 -2.75
C VAL A 29 20.32 -14.83 -3.90
N LEU A 30 21.25 -15.16 -4.79
CA LEU A 30 21.55 -14.34 -5.97
C LEU A 30 20.34 -14.23 -6.90
N ALA A 31 19.62 -15.35 -7.14
CA ALA A 31 18.43 -15.36 -7.96
C ALA A 31 17.32 -14.48 -7.38
N ILE A 32 17.07 -14.54 -6.07
CA ILE A 32 16.10 -13.68 -5.37
C ILE A 32 16.51 -12.21 -5.46
N PHE A 33 17.79 -11.90 -5.24
CA PHE A 33 18.31 -10.54 -5.37
C PHE A 33 18.10 -9.97 -6.78
N VAL A 34 18.49 -10.72 -7.81
CA VAL A 34 18.30 -10.32 -9.21
C VAL A 34 16.82 -10.19 -9.53
N PHE A 35 15.99 -11.13 -9.07
CA PHE A 35 14.54 -11.08 -9.26
C PHE A 35 13.93 -9.81 -8.66
N LEU A 36 14.32 -9.42 -7.45
CA LEU A 36 13.84 -8.20 -6.81
C LEU A 36 14.26 -6.96 -7.58
N VAL A 37 15.54 -6.84 -7.95
CA VAL A 37 16.04 -5.69 -8.73
C VAL A 37 15.31 -5.58 -10.07
N VAL A 38 15.12 -6.70 -10.78
CA VAL A 38 14.36 -6.71 -12.04
C VAL A 38 12.90 -6.34 -11.81
N THR A 39 12.27 -6.84 -10.74
CA THR A 39 10.87 -6.51 -10.40
C THR A 39 10.71 -5.03 -10.11
N VAL A 40 11.66 -4.40 -9.41
CA VAL A 40 11.67 -2.96 -9.16
C VAL A 40 11.79 -2.18 -10.48
N LEU A 41 12.75 -2.54 -11.35
CA LEU A 41 12.92 -1.89 -12.65
C LEU A 41 11.67 -2.03 -13.53
N MET A 42 11.05 -3.20 -13.53
CA MET A 42 9.81 -3.46 -14.25
C MET A 42 8.64 -2.66 -13.66
N THR A 43 8.51 -2.61 -12.33
CA THR A 43 7.45 -1.87 -11.65
C THR A 43 7.54 -0.37 -11.95
N MET A 44 8.74 0.22 -11.88
CA MET A 44 9.01 1.60 -12.27
C MET A 44 8.58 1.90 -13.70
N TRP A 45 8.89 0.98 -14.63
CA TRP A 45 8.51 1.11 -16.03
C TRP A 45 6.99 0.97 -16.23
N ILE A 46 6.36 -0.03 -15.63
CA ILE A 46 4.91 -0.26 -15.68
C ILE A 46 4.18 0.98 -15.15
N GLU A 47 4.59 1.47 -13.98
CA GLU A 47 3.97 2.60 -13.30
C GLU A 47 3.92 3.85 -14.18
N ARG A 48 5.07 4.26 -14.74
CA ARG A 48 5.15 5.42 -15.63
C ARG A 48 4.24 5.27 -16.86
N ARG A 49 4.07 4.05 -17.36
CA ARG A 49 3.31 3.78 -18.58
C ARG A 49 1.81 3.64 -18.34
N VAL A 50 1.40 3.01 -17.23
CA VAL A 50 0.00 2.86 -16.83
C VAL A 50 -0.58 4.22 -16.46
N ILE A 51 0.11 4.99 -15.60
CA ILE A 51 -0.34 6.34 -15.22
C ILE A 51 -0.37 7.26 -16.43
N GLY A 52 0.62 7.15 -17.33
CA GLY A 52 0.61 7.89 -18.60
C GLY A 52 -0.68 7.63 -19.39
N ARG A 53 -1.04 6.36 -19.60
CA ARG A 53 -2.27 5.99 -20.31
C ARG A 53 -3.54 6.46 -19.61
N MET A 54 -3.61 6.38 -18.28
CA MET A 54 -4.75 6.89 -17.50
C MET A 54 -4.93 8.40 -17.70
N GLN A 55 -3.83 9.15 -17.83
CA GLN A 55 -3.80 10.59 -18.03
C GLN A 55 -3.85 11.00 -19.51
N LEU A 56 -4.17 10.07 -20.43
CA LEU A 56 -4.16 10.30 -21.88
C LEU A 56 -2.83 10.88 -22.41
N ARG A 57 -1.71 10.55 -21.77
CA ARG A 57 -0.35 10.90 -22.22
C ARG A 57 0.47 9.65 -22.54
N VAL A 58 1.44 9.82 -23.42
CA VAL A 58 2.32 8.71 -23.78
C VAL A 58 3.39 8.53 -22.70
N GLY A 59 3.55 7.29 -22.22
CA GLY A 59 4.62 6.93 -21.29
C GLY A 59 6.01 6.91 -21.94
N PRO A 60 7.05 6.45 -21.23
CA PRO A 60 8.42 6.39 -21.74
C PRO A 60 8.53 5.58 -23.05
N ASN A 61 9.00 6.22 -24.12
CA ASN A 61 9.10 5.61 -25.46
C ASN A 61 10.48 5.81 -26.15
N ARG A 62 11.47 6.39 -25.46
CA ARG A 62 12.76 6.78 -26.07
C ARG A 62 13.93 5.87 -25.73
N ALA A 63 14.17 5.58 -24.44
CA ALA A 63 15.32 4.81 -24.00
C ALA A 63 15.10 3.29 -24.23
N GLY A 64 15.48 2.81 -25.42
CA GLY A 64 15.29 1.42 -25.85
C GLY A 64 13.90 1.14 -26.44
N SER A 65 13.66 -0.11 -26.86
CA SER A 65 12.35 -0.54 -27.34
C SER A 65 11.31 -0.35 -26.22
N PHE A 66 10.24 0.39 -26.52
CA PHE A 66 9.19 0.75 -25.55
C PHE A 66 9.67 1.43 -24.25
N GLY A 67 10.88 2.02 -24.23
CA GLY A 67 11.41 2.69 -23.04
C GLY A 67 11.93 1.77 -21.93
N LEU A 68 12.13 0.47 -22.20
CA LEU A 68 12.55 -0.51 -21.18
C LEU A 68 13.91 -0.20 -20.53
N LEU A 69 14.82 0.45 -21.26
CA LEU A 69 16.16 0.78 -20.74
C LEU A 69 16.16 2.03 -19.84
N GLN A 70 15.03 2.72 -19.70
CA GLN A 70 14.94 3.95 -18.90
C GLN A 70 15.29 3.70 -17.42
N GLY A 71 14.79 2.62 -16.81
CA GLY A 71 15.09 2.31 -15.41
C GLY A 71 16.58 2.05 -15.17
N LEU A 72 17.24 1.39 -16.13
CA LEU A 72 18.69 1.16 -16.09
C LEU A 72 19.46 2.48 -16.22
N ALA A 73 19.05 3.36 -17.15
CA ALA A 73 19.67 4.68 -17.31
C ALA A 73 19.50 5.55 -16.05
N ASP A 74 18.35 5.49 -15.39
CA ASP A 74 18.10 6.19 -14.12
C ASP A 74 19.03 5.66 -13.00
N GLY A 75 19.24 4.33 -12.94
CA GLY A 75 20.19 3.72 -12.01
C GLY A 75 21.64 4.15 -12.24
N VAL A 76 22.10 4.12 -13.50
CA VAL A 76 23.46 4.59 -13.88
C VAL A 76 23.62 6.07 -13.55
N LYS A 77 22.61 6.89 -13.83
CA LYS A 77 22.59 8.31 -13.46
C LYS A 77 22.79 8.49 -11.97
N LEU A 78 22.06 7.75 -11.13
CA LEU A 78 22.15 7.86 -9.68
C LEU A 78 23.52 7.39 -9.15
N ALA A 79 24.13 6.38 -9.77
CA ALA A 79 25.47 5.92 -9.40
C ALA A 79 26.59 6.92 -9.76
N LEU A 80 26.45 7.63 -10.88
CA LEU A 80 27.41 8.66 -11.32
C LEU A 80 27.12 10.04 -10.70
N LYS A 81 25.97 10.21 -10.06
CA LYS A 81 25.59 11.46 -9.41
C LYS A 81 26.45 11.68 -8.18
N GLU A 82 26.89 12.92 -7.99
CA GLU A 82 27.62 13.35 -6.80
C GLU A 82 26.85 13.05 -5.51
N ASP A 83 27.52 12.32 -4.61
CA ASP A 83 27.00 12.02 -3.27
C ASP A 83 27.37 13.15 -2.31
N ILE A 84 26.36 13.91 -1.88
CA ILE A 84 26.52 15.06 -1.00
C ILE A 84 26.21 14.62 0.44
N VAL A 85 27.11 14.95 1.36
CA VAL A 85 26.87 14.81 2.81
C VAL A 85 26.92 16.21 3.42
N PRO A 86 25.80 16.76 3.91
CA PRO A 86 25.79 18.08 4.53
C PRO A 86 26.74 18.15 5.74
N ARG A 87 27.21 19.35 6.09
CA ARG A 87 28.18 19.49 7.21
C ARG A 87 27.54 19.36 8.59
N GLN A 88 26.25 19.68 8.69
CA GLN A 88 25.53 19.78 9.97
C GLN A 88 24.83 18.47 10.37
N VAL A 89 24.85 17.44 9.51
CA VAL A 89 24.19 16.15 9.78
C VAL A 89 25.05 15.23 10.62
N ASP A 90 24.40 14.30 11.34
CA ASP A 90 25.09 13.16 11.95
C ASP A 90 25.54 12.20 10.85
N LYS A 91 26.85 12.20 10.55
CA LYS A 91 27.41 11.44 9.42
C LYS A 91 27.19 9.93 9.52
N ILE A 92 27.24 9.37 10.72
CA ILE A 92 27.15 7.92 10.91
C ILE A 92 25.72 7.50 10.66
N VAL A 93 24.76 8.14 11.34
CA VAL A 93 23.34 7.82 11.20
C VAL A 93 22.84 8.14 9.78
N PHE A 94 23.32 9.24 9.18
CA PHE A 94 22.96 9.63 7.82
C PHE A 94 23.34 8.57 6.79
N ILE A 95 24.50 7.92 6.92
CA ILE A 95 24.94 6.85 6.01
C ILE A 95 24.25 5.52 6.31
N LEU A 96 24.00 5.20 7.58
CA LEU A 96 23.40 3.93 7.99
C LEU A 96 21.88 3.87 7.76
N ALA A 97 21.17 4.98 7.84
CA ALA A 97 19.71 5.02 7.72
C ALA A 97 19.18 4.41 6.40
N PRO A 98 19.72 4.73 5.20
CA PRO A 98 19.32 4.07 3.96
C PRO A 98 19.60 2.56 3.95
N VAL A 99 20.71 2.13 4.56
CA VAL A 99 21.08 0.70 4.65
C VAL A 99 20.10 -0.04 5.55
N MET A 100 19.69 0.58 6.65
CA MET A 100 18.66 0.04 7.54
C MET A 100 17.27 -0.03 6.90
N ALA A 101 16.96 0.80 5.92
CA ALA A 101 15.72 0.66 5.14
C ALA A 101 15.84 -0.46 4.09
N ALA A 102 16.95 -0.51 3.36
CA ALA A 102 17.12 -1.41 2.22
C ALA A 102 17.39 -2.88 2.62
N VAL A 103 18.25 -3.14 3.60
CA VAL A 103 18.64 -4.52 3.97
C VAL A 103 17.44 -5.35 4.46
N PRO A 104 16.59 -4.87 5.38
CA PRO A 104 15.40 -5.61 5.80
C PRO A 104 14.42 -5.86 4.66
N ALA A 105 14.28 -4.93 3.71
CA ALA A 105 13.44 -5.12 2.53
C ALA A 105 13.88 -6.34 1.70
N PHE A 106 15.19 -6.54 1.48
CA PHE A 106 15.70 -7.75 0.81
C PHE A 106 15.52 -9.01 1.65
N ILE A 107 15.80 -8.95 2.95
CA ILE A 107 15.68 -10.11 3.86
C ILE A 107 14.22 -10.58 3.92
N SER A 108 13.25 -9.67 3.97
CA SER A 108 11.82 -9.99 4.08
C SER A 108 11.32 -10.92 2.96
N PHE A 109 11.91 -10.84 1.76
CA PHE A 109 11.47 -11.61 0.60
C PHE A 109 11.98 -13.06 0.62
N ILE A 110 13.01 -13.39 1.43
CA ILE A 110 13.67 -14.70 1.38
C ILE A 110 12.75 -15.87 1.75
N VAL A 111 11.73 -15.60 2.56
CA VAL A 111 10.76 -16.58 3.07
C VAL A 111 9.55 -16.77 2.15
N ILE A 112 9.53 -16.14 0.99
CA ILE A 112 8.38 -16.18 0.10
C ILE A 112 8.51 -17.37 -0.87
N PRO A 113 7.50 -18.26 -0.95
CA PRO A 113 7.53 -19.41 -1.85
C PRO A 113 7.14 -19.04 -3.29
N PHE A 114 8.05 -19.27 -4.24
CA PHE A 114 7.79 -19.06 -5.67
C PHE A 114 7.14 -20.26 -6.35
N GLY A 115 7.28 -21.46 -5.79
CA GLY A 115 6.85 -22.70 -6.43
C GLY A 115 7.03 -23.94 -5.55
N PRO A 116 6.65 -25.13 -6.08
CA PRO A 116 6.84 -26.40 -5.40
C PRO A 116 8.32 -26.82 -5.36
N THR A 117 8.59 -28.03 -4.86
CA THR A 117 9.92 -28.66 -4.98
C THR A 117 10.23 -28.95 -6.45
N VAL A 118 11.39 -28.48 -6.91
CA VAL A 118 11.86 -28.67 -8.29
C VAL A 118 13.28 -29.22 -8.30
N SER A 119 13.58 -30.07 -9.29
CA SER A 119 14.93 -30.59 -9.49
C SER A 119 15.82 -29.55 -10.18
N ILE A 120 16.85 -29.09 -9.47
CA ILE A 120 17.90 -28.20 -9.98
C ILE A 120 19.20 -29.01 -10.00
N PHE A 121 19.72 -29.30 -11.19
CA PHE A 121 20.97 -30.07 -11.37
C PHE A 121 21.01 -31.38 -10.54
N GLY A 122 19.90 -32.13 -10.53
CA GLY A 122 19.78 -33.39 -9.81
C GLY A 122 19.43 -33.29 -8.32
N HIS A 123 19.39 -32.08 -7.74
CA HIS A 123 18.96 -31.85 -6.35
C HIS A 123 17.50 -31.39 -6.32
N GLN A 124 16.65 -32.09 -5.57
CA GLN A 124 15.26 -31.67 -5.35
C GLN A 124 15.24 -30.58 -4.29
N THR A 125 14.88 -29.36 -4.67
CA THR A 125 14.88 -28.23 -3.74
C THR A 125 13.62 -27.38 -3.90
N ALA A 126 13.12 -26.87 -2.79
CA ALA A 126 12.01 -25.93 -2.80
C ALA A 126 12.40 -24.63 -3.51
N LEU A 127 11.50 -24.08 -4.34
CA LEU A 127 11.63 -22.75 -4.94
C LEU A 127 11.33 -21.64 -3.91
N GLN A 128 12.06 -21.68 -2.81
CA GLN A 128 12.01 -20.74 -1.69
C GLN A 128 13.43 -20.61 -1.13
N GLY A 129 13.79 -19.42 -0.64
CA GLY A 129 15.13 -19.16 -0.12
C GLY A 129 15.38 -19.92 1.18
N THR A 130 14.49 -19.73 2.15
CA THR A 130 14.42 -20.51 3.39
C THR A 130 13.01 -20.47 3.94
N ASP A 131 12.64 -21.41 4.80
CA ASP A 131 11.40 -21.35 5.56
C ASP A 131 11.68 -21.49 7.06
N LEU A 132 10.81 -20.88 7.86
CA LEU A 132 10.89 -20.86 9.31
C LEU A 132 9.51 -21.15 9.88
N PRO A 133 9.41 -21.81 11.06
CA PRO A 133 8.12 -22.00 11.73
C PRO A 133 7.35 -20.69 11.99
N VAL A 134 8.08 -19.58 12.09
CA VAL A 134 7.56 -18.22 12.33
C VAL A 134 7.86 -17.27 11.16
N ALA A 135 7.89 -17.78 9.92
CA ALA A 135 8.28 -17.03 8.73
C ALA A 135 7.54 -15.69 8.54
N VAL A 136 6.22 -15.64 8.76
CA VAL A 136 5.45 -14.39 8.60
C VAL A 136 5.82 -13.35 9.68
N LEU A 137 6.15 -13.79 10.91
CA LEU A 137 6.62 -12.88 11.97
C LEU A 137 7.99 -12.27 11.64
N LEU A 138 8.86 -13.01 10.94
CA LEU A 138 10.11 -12.45 10.43
C LEU A 138 9.84 -11.30 9.45
N VAL A 139 8.85 -11.43 8.56
CA VAL A 139 8.52 -10.34 7.62
C VAL A 139 8.03 -9.11 8.36
N LEU A 140 7.15 -9.27 9.36
CA LEU A 140 6.71 -8.16 10.20
C LEU A 140 7.91 -7.50 10.92
N ALA A 141 8.78 -8.28 11.54
CA ALA A 141 9.96 -7.75 12.22
C ALA A 141 10.91 -6.99 11.27
N MET A 142 11.06 -7.45 10.03
CA MET A 142 11.85 -6.75 9.01
C MET A 142 11.16 -5.47 8.53
N SER A 143 9.82 -5.45 8.43
CA SER A 143 9.04 -4.23 8.14
C SER A 143 9.25 -3.19 9.24
N SER A 144 9.14 -3.59 10.51
CA SER A 144 9.41 -2.69 11.65
C SER A 144 10.83 -2.12 11.60
N MET A 145 11.83 -2.95 11.23
CA MET A 145 13.22 -2.50 11.10
C MET A 145 13.39 -1.48 9.97
N ALA A 146 12.67 -1.62 8.86
CA ALA A 146 12.70 -0.66 7.76
C ALA A 146 12.14 0.71 8.18
N ILE A 147 11.12 0.75 9.04
CA ILE A 147 10.57 1.99 9.61
C ILE A 147 11.62 2.75 10.42
N TYR A 148 12.47 2.07 11.18
CA TYR A 148 13.58 2.72 11.89
C TYR A 148 14.55 3.42 10.94
N GLY A 149 14.81 2.85 9.76
CA GLY A 149 15.60 3.52 8.71
C GLY A 149 15.02 4.87 8.32
N ILE A 150 13.70 4.98 8.21
CA ILE A 150 12.99 6.21 7.86
C ILE A 150 13.03 7.24 9.00
N VAL A 151 12.84 6.82 10.27
CA VAL A 151 12.96 7.71 11.44
C VAL A 151 14.37 8.29 11.53
N LEU A 152 15.38 7.42 11.42
CA LEU A 152 16.78 7.81 11.54
C LEU A 152 17.23 8.71 10.39
N ALA A 153 16.67 8.53 9.18
CA ALA A 153 16.89 9.42 8.04
C ALA A 153 16.35 10.84 8.33
N GLY A 154 15.12 10.94 8.84
CA GLY A 154 14.52 12.22 9.22
C GLY A 154 15.28 12.92 10.33
N TRP A 155 15.73 12.17 11.35
CA TRP A 155 16.52 12.70 12.47
C TRP A 155 17.93 13.13 12.06
N SER A 156 18.66 12.29 11.34
CA SER A 156 20.06 12.57 10.96
C SER A 156 20.20 13.74 10.00
N SER A 157 19.15 14.04 9.22
CA SER A 157 19.10 15.16 8.28
C SER A 157 19.14 16.55 8.96
N MET A 158 18.98 16.64 10.29
CA MET A 158 19.10 17.89 11.07
C MET A 158 18.29 19.08 10.52
N SER A 159 17.19 18.79 9.84
CA SER A 159 16.23 19.74 9.28
C SER A 159 14.86 19.52 9.92
N PRO A 160 14.20 20.56 10.46
CA PRO A 160 12.88 20.42 11.06
C PRO A 160 11.83 19.84 10.09
N TYR A 161 11.93 20.16 8.80
CA TYR A 161 11.00 19.67 7.78
C TYR A 161 11.16 18.17 7.55
N SER A 162 12.40 17.68 7.44
CA SER A 162 12.69 16.27 7.26
C SER A 162 12.36 15.44 8.49
N LEU A 163 12.56 16.00 9.69
CA LEU A 163 12.16 15.37 10.94
C LEU A 163 10.63 15.22 11.02
N LEU A 164 9.86 16.26 10.68
CA LEU A 164 8.39 16.19 10.66
C LEU A 164 7.89 15.16 9.64
N GLY A 165 8.50 15.09 8.45
CA GLY A 165 8.19 14.09 7.45
C GLY A 165 8.48 12.66 7.92
N GLY A 166 9.64 12.43 8.54
CA GLY A 166 10.01 11.15 9.14
C GLY A 166 9.05 10.73 10.25
N LEU A 167 8.73 11.62 11.19
CA LEU A 167 7.81 11.34 12.30
C LEU A 167 6.39 10.99 11.82
N ARG A 168 5.86 11.72 10.83
CA ARG A 168 4.54 11.43 10.23
C ARG A 168 4.54 10.07 9.52
N SER A 169 5.59 9.78 8.75
CA SER A 169 5.78 8.51 8.06
C SER A 169 5.76 7.33 9.04
N SER A 170 6.57 7.44 10.10
CA SER A 170 6.70 6.37 11.09
C SER A 170 5.43 6.18 11.91
N ALA A 171 4.75 7.24 12.31
CA ALA A 171 3.46 7.14 12.99
C ALA A 171 2.42 6.43 12.11
N GLN A 172 2.41 6.70 10.80
CA GLN A 172 1.56 6.01 9.85
C GLN A 172 1.91 4.53 9.72
N MET A 173 3.14 4.21 9.32
CA MET A 173 3.54 2.81 9.08
C MET A 173 3.31 1.95 10.32
N ILE A 174 3.72 2.40 11.51
CA ILE A 174 3.50 1.66 12.77
C ILE A 174 2.01 1.41 13.03
N SER A 175 1.15 2.41 12.80
CA SER A 175 -0.30 2.28 13.03
C SER A 175 -0.93 1.24 12.10
N TYR A 176 -0.47 1.20 10.84
CA TYR A 176 -1.00 0.29 9.83
C TYR A 176 -0.37 -1.11 9.90
N GLU A 177 0.86 -1.21 10.39
CA GLU A 177 1.55 -2.48 10.67
C GLU A 177 0.81 -3.29 11.74
N ILE A 178 0.33 -2.65 12.81
CA ILE A 178 -0.48 -3.32 13.84
C ILE A 178 -1.77 -3.88 13.23
N ALA A 179 -2.49 -3.07 12.45
CA ALA A 179 -3.71 -3.52 11.78
C ALA A 179 -3.44 -4.63 10.75
N MET A 180 -2.29 -4.58 10.06
CA MET A 180 -1.83 -5.62 9.14
C MET A 180 -1.57 -6.93 9.88
N GLY A 181 -0.85 -6.89 11.00
CA GLY A 181 -0.57 -8.05 11.84
C GLY A 181 -1.84 -8.72 12.35
N LEU A 182 -2.84 -7.94 12.77
CA LEU A 182 -4.15 -8.46 13.16
C LEU A 182 -4.86 -9.18 12.00
N SER A 183 -4.74 -8.68 10.77
CA SER A 183 -5.33 -9.35 9.60
C SER A 183 -4.78 -10.77 9.36
N PHE A 184 -3.52 -11.02 9.74
CA PHE A 184 -2.86 -12.32 9.59
C PHE A 184 -3.28 -13.36 10.63
N VAL A 185 -3.73 -12.94 11.82
CA VAL A 185 -4.10 -13.87 12.89
C VAL A 185 -5.17 -14.86 12.41
N ALA A 186 -6.18 -14.39 11.69
CA ALA A 186 -7.22 -15.26 11.14
C ALA A 186 -6.64 -16.29 10.14
N VAL A 187 -5.63 -15.91 9.36
CA VAL A 187 -4.94 -16.82 8.43
C VAL A 187 -4.19 -17.91 9.21
N PHE A 188 -3.45 -17.54 10.26
CA PHE A 188 -2.73 -18.50 11.09
C PHE A 188 -3.67 -19.51 11.76
N MET A 189 -4.85 -19.06 12.20
CA MET A 189 -5.86 -19.95 12.81
C MET A 189 -6.43 -20.96 11.81
N PHE A 190 -6.56 -20.59 10.54
CA PHE A 190 -7.05 -21.49 9.49
C PHE A 190 -5.96 -22.44 8.98
N ALA A 191 -4.74 -21.94 8.79
CA ALA A 191 -3.60 -22.73 8.34
C ALA A 191 -3.05 -23.66 9.42
N GLY A 192 -3.15 -23.29 10.71
CA GLY A 192 -2.53 -24.02 11.82
C GLY A 192 -1.01 -23.82 11.94
N SER A 193 -0.46 -22.87 11.17
CA SER A 193 0.98 -22.57 11.14
C SER A 193 1.24 -21.10 10.75
N MET A 194 2.44 -20.62 11.06
CA MET A 194 2.97 -19.32 10.65
C MET A 194 4.07 -19.44 9.58
N SER A 195 4.39 -20.66 9.13
CA SER A 195 5.26 -20.94 7.99
C SER A 195 4.57 -20.60 6.67
N THR A 196 5.31 -20.00 5.73
CA THR A 196 4.74 -19.60 4.44
C THR A 196 4.48 -20.81 3.54
N SER A 197 5.32 -21.85 3.60
CA SER A 197 5.11 -23.08 2.82
C SER A 197 3.88 -23.85 3.30
N GLU A 198 3.73 -24.01 4.62
CA GLU A 198 2.59 -24.70 5.22
C GLU A 198 1.27 -23.93 5.02
N ILE A 199 1.31 -22.59 5.05
CA ILE A 199 0.14 -21.76 4.72
C ILE A 199 -0.28 -22.01 3.27
N VAL A 200 0.65 -22.05 2.32
CA VAL A 200 0.31 -22.35 0.92
C VAL A 200 -0.23 -23.79 0.78
N ALA A 201 0.35 -24.76 1.49
CA ALA A 201 -0.13 -26.14 1.55
C ALA A 201 -1.58 -26.23 2.05
N ALA A 202 -1.93 -25.49 3.11
CA ALA A 202 -3.28 -25.42 3.66
C ALA A 202 -4.33 -24.81 2.69
N GLN A 203 -3.89 -24.12 1.64
CA GLN A 203 -4.75 -23.52 0.62
C GLN A 203 -5.01 -24.42 -0.60
N HIS A 204 -4.73 -25.72 -0.50
CA HIS A 204 -4.97 -26.68 -1.59
C HIS A 204 -6.43 -26.68 -2.08
N ASP A 205 -7.39 -26.74 -1.17
CA ASP A 205 -8.81 -26.91 -1.52
C ASP A 205 -9.50 -25.58 -1.83
N LYS A 206 -9.28 -24.56 -1.00
CA LYS A 206 -9.93 -23.25 -1.10
C LYS A 206 -8.95 -22.15 -0.73
N TRP A 207 -8.96 -21.09 -1.52
CA TRP A 207 -8.18 -19.90 -1.23
C TRP A 207 -8.73 -19.16 -0.02
N PHE A 208 -7.84 -18.65 0.82
CA PHE A 208 -8.24 -17.94 2.03
C PHE A 208 -8.91 -16.60 1.73
N VAL A 209 -8.73 -16.03 0.54
CA VAL A 209 -9.48 -14.82 0.12
C VAL A 209 -11.00 -15.02 0.21
N VAL A 210 -11.50 -16.22 -0.09
CA VAL A 210 -12.95 -16.51 -0.05
C VAL A 210 -13.44 -16.73 1.37
N LEU A 211 -12.62 -17.40 2.20
CA LEU A 211 -12.98 -17.74 3.59
C LEU A 211 -12.79 -16.57 4.55
N LEU A 212 -11.74 -15.77 4.32
CA LEU A 212 -11.27 -14.69 5.16
C LEU A 212 -11.33 -13.35 4.41
N ALA A 213 -12.39 -13.13 3.65
CA ALA A 213 -12.57 -11.90 2.87
C ALA A 213 -12.43 -10.61 3.71
N PRO A 214 -12.96 -10.52 4.95
CA PRO A 214 -12.73 -9.35 5.79
C PRO A 214 -11.27 -9.11 6.13
N SER A 215 -10.52 -10.17 6.50
CA SER A 215 -9.08 -10.08 6.75
C SER A 215 -8.33 -9.65 5.49
N PHE A 216 -8.72 -10.15 4.33
CA PHE A 216 -8.11 -9.76 3.05
C PHE A 216 -8.34 -8.27 2.74
N VAL A 217 -9.55 -7.75 2.96
CA VAL A 217 -9.85 -6.33 2.73
C VAL A 217 -9.04 -5.44 3.68
N VAL A 218 -8.98 -5.79 4.97
CA VAL A 218 -8.13 -5.06 5.93
C VAL A 218 -6.69 -5.10 5.45
N TYR A 219 -6.19 -6.28 5.07
CA TYR A 219 -4.82 -6.44 4.61
C TYR A 219 -4.49 -5.53 3.41
N VAL A 220 -5.35 -5.49 2.39
CA VAL A 220 -5.18 -4.63 1.21
C VAL A 220 -5.12 -3.15 1.60
N ILE A 221 -6.00 -2.71 2.52
CA ILE A 221 -5.99 -1.33 3.01
C ILE A 221 -4.71 -1.05 3.80
N THR A 222 -4.28 -1.97 4.66
CA THR A 222 -3.09 -1.78 5.49
C THR A 222 -1.78 -1.83 4.70
N MET A 223 -1.73 -2.67 3.67
CA MET A 223 -0.62 -2.72 2.73
C MET A 223 -0.43 -1.39 1.99
N MET A 224 -1.52 -0.69 1.65
CA MET A 224 -1.43 0.67 1.09
C MET A 224 -0.81 1.64 2.10
N GLY A 225 -1.18 1.53 3.38
CA GLY A 225 -0.66 2.39 4.45
C GLY A 225 0.84 2.18 4.67
N GLU A 226 1.31 0.94 4.54
CA GLU A 226 2.71 0.57 4.70
C GLU A 226 3.58 0.96 3.49
N SER A 227 3.00 0.96 2.29
CA SER A 227 3.74 1.27 1.06
C SER A 227 4.01 2.76 0.87
N ASN A 228 3.48 3.66 1.73
CA ASN A 228 3.63 5.12 1.66
C ASN A 228 3.29 5.73 0.28
N ARG A 229 2.33 5.16 -0.45
CA ARG A 229 1.93 5.65 -1.79
C ARG A 229 0.56 6.27 -1.78
N ILE A 230 0.33 7.19 -2.73
CA ILE A 230 -0.97 7.82 -2.97
C ILE A 230 -2.02 6.69 -3.10
N PRO A 231 -3.11 6.72 -2.31
CA PRO A 231 -3.66 7.86 -1.55
C PRO A 231 -3.04 8.15 -0.16
N PHE A 232 -2.19 7.27 0.38
CA PHE A 232 -1.61 7.31 1.73
C PHE A 232 -0.13 7.74 1.72
N ASP A 233 0.20 8.71 0.87
CA ASP A 233 1.53 9.31 0.75
C ASP A 233 1.59 10.62 1.55
N LEU A 234 1.71 10.46 2.86
CA LEU A 234 1.89 11.55 3.83
C LEU A 234 3.35 12.01 4.00
N PRO A 235 4.39 11.19 3.76
CA PRO A 235 5.79 11.60 3.87
C PRO A 235 6.28 12.44 2.70
N GLU A 236 5.91 12.12 1.46
CA GLU A 236 6.41 12.76 0.22
C GLU A 236 5.44 13.80 -0.34
N GLY A 237 4.78 14.53 0.56
CA GLY A 237 3.89 15.61 0.16
C GLY A 237 4.67 16.80 -0.41
N GLU A 238 4.96 16.80 -1.71
CA GLU A 238 5.63 17.92 -2.42
C GLU A 238 4.98 19.28 -2.14
N GLY A 239 3.65 19.31 -1.89
CA GLY A 239 2.90 20.51 -1.55
C GLY A 239 2.86 20.88 -0.06
N GLU A 240 3.31 20.02 0.87
CA GLU A 240 3.30 20.27 2.33
C GLU A 240 4.72 20.21 2.93
N LEU A 241 5.43 19.09 2.73
CA LEU A 241 6.71 18.78 3.37
C LEU A 241 7.85 18.50 2.37
N VAL A 242 7.66 18.90 1.11
CA VAL A 242 8.63 18.77 0.00
C VAL A 242 8.97 17.30 -0.31
N GLY A 243 9.84 16.67 0.48
CA GLY A 243 10.24 15.26 0.34
C GLY A 243 10.41 14.54 1.67
N GLY A 244 10.00 15.13 2.79
CA GLY A 244 10.10 14.48 4.09
C GLY A 244 11.52 13.99 4.43
N PHE A 245 11.67 12.69 4.70
CA PHE A 245 12.92 12.12 5.23
C PHE A 245 14.04 11.99 4.19
N HIS A 246 13.75 12.02 2.88
CA HIS A 246 14.77 11.85 1.84
C HIS A 246 15.33 13.18 1.27
N THR A 247 14.87 14.34 1.75
CA THR A 247 15.15 15.66 1.14
C THR A 247 16.64 16.00 1.10
N GLU A 248 17.40 15.62 2.13
CA GLU A 248 18.84 15.91 2.23
C GLU A 248 19.73 14.87 1.52
N TYR A 249 19.14 13.79 0.99
CA TYR A 249 19.86 12.68 0.40
C TYR A 249 20.10 12.86 -1.10
N SER A 250 21.30 12.50 -1.57
CA SER A 250 21.68 12.49 -2.99
C SER A 250 22.15 11.09 -3.43
N SER A 251 22.32 10.92 -4.75
CA SER A 251 23.01 9.77 -5.37
C SER A 251 22.42 8.42 -4.93
N LEU A 252 23.27 7.44 -4.63
CA LEU A 252 22.89 6.08 -4.23
C LEU A 252 22.17 6.03 -2.89
N LYS A 253 22.45 6.93 -1.94
CA LYS A 253 21.75 6.94 -0.63
C LYS A 253 20.28 7.28 -0.79
N PHE A 254 19.98 8.26 -1.65
CA PHE A 254 18.60 8.56 -2.06
C PHE A 254 17.97 7.37 -2.79
N ALA A 255 18.70 6.76 -3.72
CA ALA A 255 18.21 5.61 -4.49
C ALA A 255 17.85 4.40 -3.60
N MET A 256 18.58 4.18 -2.50
CA MET A 256 18.32 3.08 -1.57
C MET A 256 16.96 3.18 -0.86
N PHE A 257 16.47 4.39 -0.55
CA PHE A 257 15.14 4.54 0.04
C PHE A 257 14.03 4.14 -0.93
N PHE A 258 14.10 4.63 -2.18
CA PHE A 258 13.14 4.23 -3.21
C PHE A 258 13.26 2.74 -3.52
N LEU A 259 14.48 2.20 -3.60
CA LEU A 259 14.70 0.78 -3.80
C LEU A 259 14.01 -0.03 -2.68
N ALA A 260 14.20 0.36 -1.42
CA ALA A 260 13.56 -0.28 -0.28
C ALA A 260 12.02 -0.23 -0.37
N GLU A 261 11.45 0.92 -0.70
CA GLU A 261 10.00 1.10 -0.82
C GLU A 261 9.40 0.25 -1.94
N TYR A 262 10.03 0.22 -3.13
CA TYR A 262 9.58 -0.62 -4.24
C TYR A 262 9.75 -2.11 -3.95
N ILE A 263 10.81 -2.51 -3.25
CA ILE A 263 10.97 -3.89 -2.79
C ILE A 263 9.88 -4.22 -1.77
N ASN A 264 9.59 -3.33 -0.82
CA ASN A 264 8.53 -3.54 0.16
C ASN A 264 7.16 -3.71 -0.51
N LEU A 265 6.86 -2.89 -1.53
CA LEU A 265 5.65 -3.05 -2.34
C LEU A 265 5.57 -4.44 -2.99
N ALA A 266 6.69 -4.94 -3.53
CA ALA A 266 6.77 -6.28 -4.10
C ALA A 266 6.62 -7.37 -3.03
N THR A 267 7.28 -7.23 -1.87
CA THR A 267 7.16 -8.14 -0.72
C THR A 267 5.73 -8.22 -0.22
N LEU A 268 5.07 -7.09 0.00
CA LEU A 268 3.69 -7.04 0.47
C LEU A 268 2.74 -7.62 -0.59
N SER A 269 2.96 -7.37 -1.89
CA SER A 269 2.18 -7.99 -2.98
C SER A 269 2.35 -9.52 -3.00
N ALA A 270 3.57 -9.98 -2.72
CA ALA A 270 3.92 -11.38 -2.65
C ALA A 270 3.37 -12.06 -1.39
N LEU A 271 3.31 -11.36 -0.26
CA LEU A 271 2.62 -11.82 0.95
C LEU A 271 1.11 -11.91 0.73
N ALA A 272 0.48 -10.92 0.09
CA ALA A 272 -0.93 -10.97 -0.30
C ALA A 272 -1.24 -12.26 -1.08
N THR A 273 -0.37 -12.55 -2.04
CA THR A 273 -0.47 -13.71 -2.92
C THR A 273 -0.30 -15.02 -2.14
N THR A 274 0.72 -15.08 -1.27
CA THR A 274 1.06 -16.25 -0.45
C THR A 274 -0.01 -16.55 0.60
N LEU A 275 -0.51 -15.54 1.30
CA LEU A 275 -1.43 -15.73 2.43
C LEU A 275 -2.89 -15.87 2.01
N PHE A 276 -3.33 -15.18 0.96
CA PHE A 276 -4.76 -15.14 0.60
C PHE A 276 -5.10 -15.81 -0.73
N LEU A 277 -4.21 -15.76 -1.73
CA LEU A 277 -4.49 -16.24 -3.09
C LEU A 277 -3.85 -17.60 -3.41
N GLY A 278 -3.51 -18.43 -2.42
CA GLY A 278 -2.97 -19.77 -2.67
C GLY A 278 -1.53 -19.79 -3.17
N GLY A 279 -0.75 -18.71 -2.98
CA GLY A 279 0.64 -18.62 -3.39
C GLY A 279 0.85 -18.89 -4.87
N TRP A 280 1.70 -19.88 -5.17
CA TRP A 280 2.03 -20.33 -6.51
C TRP A 280 0.98 -21.25 -7.17
N ARG A 281 -0.05 -21.69 -6.43
CA ARG A 281 -1.09 -22.58 -6.97
C ARG A 281 -1.94 -21.88 -8.03
N ALA A 282 -2.34 -22.59 -9.07
CA ALA A 282 -3.19 -22.04 -10.12
C ALA A 282 -4.60 -21.65 -9.59
N PRO A 283 -5.27 -20.62 -10.18
CA PRO A 283 -6.67 -20.31 -9.88
C PRO A 283 -7.63 -21.45 -10.24
N ALA A 284 -8.69 -21.62 -9.45
CA ALA A 284 -9.86 -22.37 -9.92
C ALA A 284 -10.54 -21.55 -11.03
N PRO A 285 -10.88 -22.11 -12.22
CA PRO A 285 -11.02 -23.53 -12.63
C PRO A 285 -9.82 -24.15 -13.38
N ILE A 286 -8.71 -23.41 -13.56
CA ILE A 286 -7.54 -23.88 -14.33
C ILE A 286 -6.88 -25.09 -13.66
N SER A 287 -6.84 -25.10 -12.32
CA SER A 287 -6.36 -26.24 -11.53
C SER A 287 -7.18 -27.52 -11.76
N THR A 288 -8.49 -27.40 -12.03
CA THR A 288 -9.38 -28.55 -12.28
C THR A 288 -9.35 -29.04 -13.72
N VAL A 289 -9.08 -28.16 -14.68
CA VAL A 289 -9.06 -28.49 -16.12
C VAL A 289 -7.67 -28.96 -16.56
N TRP A 290 -6.60 -28.46 -15.92
CA TRP A 290 -5.23 -28.81 -16.27
C TRP A 290 -4.46 -29.35 -15.06
N ALA A 291 -4.35 -30.69 -14.99
CA ALA A 291 -3.64 -31.39 -13.92
C ALA A 291 -2.14 -31.00 -13.81
N GLY A 292 -1.54 -30.53 -14.91
CA GLY A 292 -0.15 -30.07 -14.93
C GLY A 292 0.08 -28.63 -14.46
N ALA A 293 -0.99 -27.85 -14.20
CA ALA A 293 -0.90 -26.42 -13.88
C ALA A 293 -0.07 -26.13 -12.61
N ASN A 294 -0.04 -27.09 -11.68
CA ASN A 294 0.67 -27.01 -10.40
C ASN A 294 1.97 -27.83 -10.39
N SER A 295 2.44 -28.32 -11.54
CA SER A 295 3.63 -29.18 -11.65
C SER A 295 4.79 -28.47 -12.35
N GLY A 296 6.02 -28.77 -11.90
CA GLY A 296 7.25 -28.23 -12.48
C GLY A 296 7.41 -26.72 -12.24
N TRP A 297 7.77 -25.99 -13.30
CA TRP A 297 8.09 -24.55 -13.25
C TRP A 297 6.89 -23.63 -13.53
N TRP A 298 5.75 -24.18 -13.99
CA TRP A 298 4.52 -23.40 -14.26
C TRP A 298 3.96 -22.63 -13.05
N PRO A 299 3.98 -23.19 -11.83
CA PRO A 299 3.70 -22.46 -10.59
C PRO A 299 4.33 -21.07 -10.45
N VAL A 300 5.58 -20.91 -10.90
CA VAL A 300 6.28 -19.63 -10.82
C VAL A 300 5.57 -18.58 -11.67
N LEU A 301 5.05 -18.95 -12.84
CA LEU A 301 4.31 -18.03 -13.70
C LEU A 301 3.01 -17.55 -13.02
N TRP A 302 2.27 -18.45 -12.37
CA TRP A 302 1.05 -18.08 -11.63
C TRP A 302 1.35 -17.12 -10.48
N PHE A 303 2.43 -17.40 -9.75
CA PHE A 303 2.90 -16.55 -8.68
C PHE A 303 3.25 -15.14 -9.20
N LEU A 304 4.01 -15.04 -10.29
CA LEU A 304 4.38 -13.78 -10.93
C LEU A 304 3.15 -13.00 -11.42
N ILE A 305 2.20 -13.67 -12.09
CA ILE A 305 0.98 -13.03 -12.58
C ILE A 305 0.21 -12.39 -11.41
N LYS A 306 0.08 -13.09 -10.27
CA LYS A 306 -0.64 -12.57 -9.09
C LYS A 306 0.09 -11.39 -8.45
N ILE A 307 1.42 -11.46 -8.31
CA ILE A 307 2.22 -10.33 -7.82
C ILE A 307 2.03 -9.11 -8.72
N PHE A 308 2.21 -9.27 -10.03
CA PHE A 308 2.07 -8.15 -10.97
C PHE A 308 0.63 -7.63 -11.06
N LEU A 309 -0.38 -8.48 -10.82
CA LEU A 309 -1.77 -8.04 -10.71
C LEU A 309 -1.97 -7.14 -9.47
N PHE A 310 -1.41 -7.50 -8.32
CA PHE A 310 -1.43 -6.62 -7.15
C PHE A 310 -0.67 -5.32 -7.40
N ILE A 311 0.55 -5.38 -7.94
CA ILE A 311 1.33 -4.19 -8.27
C ILE A 311 0.54 -3.30 -9.26
N PHE A 312 -0.07 -3.87 -10.29
CA PHE A 312 -0.92 -3.15 -11.22
C PHE A 312 -2.14 -2.52 -10.53
N PHE A 313 -2.79 -3.25 -9.62
CA PHE A 313 -3.88 -2.72 -8.81
C PHE A 313 -3.43 -1.52 -7.96
N PHE A 314 -2.25 -1.58 -7.34
CA PHE A 314 -1.69 -0.43 -6.60
C PHE A 314 -1.42 0.78 -7.49
N ILE A 315 -0.82 0.56 -8.66
CA ILE A 315 -0.58 1.62 -9.64
C ILE A 315 -1.90 2.22 -10.12
N TRP A 316 -2.94 1.40 -10.31
CA TRP A 316 -4.28 1.85 -10.66
C TRP A 316 -4.84 2.76 -9.57
N LEU A 317 -4.83 2.31 -8.31
CA LEU A 317 -5.34 3.08 -7.19
C LEU A 317 -4.62 4.43 -7.06
N ARG A 318 -3.28 4.45 -7.23
CA ARG A 318 -2.48 5.68 -7.27
C ARG A 318 -2.96 6.66 -8.35
N GLY A 319 -3.31 6.15 -9.53
CA GLY A 319 -3.80 6.97 -10.65
C GLY A 319 -5.25 7.45 -10.50
N SER A 320 -6.05 6.84 -9.60
CA SER A 320 -7.49 7.06 -9.53
C SER A 320 -7.96 7.78 -8.27
N LEU A 321 -7.24 7.62 -7.14
CA LEU A 321 -7.67 8.14 -5.84
C LEU A 321 -6.95 9.45 -5.46
N PRO A 322 -7.66 10.41 -4.85
CA PRO A 322 -7.03 11.61 -4.29
C PRO A 322 -6.25 11.27 -3.02
N ARG A 323 -5.32 12.16 -2.64
CA ARG A 323 -4.59 12.06 -1.37
C ARG A 323 -5.53 12.22 -0.19
N VAL A 324 -5.30 11.45 0.87
CA VAL A 324 -6.05 11.52 2.13
C VAL A 324 -5.26 12.32 3.16
N ARG A 325 -5.94 13.11 3.99
CA ARG A 325 -5.29 13.88 5.07
C ARG A 325 -4.85 12.96 6.22
N TYR A 326 -3.72 13.30 6.86
CA TYR A 326 -3.15 12.56 8.00
C TYR A 326 -4.19 12.20 9.08
N ASP A 327 -5.01 13.17 9.51
CA ASP A 327 -6.00 12.93 10.57
C ASP A 327 -7.09 11.92 10.18
N GLN A 328 -7.49 11.89 8.91
CA GLN A 328 -8.50 10.95 8.41
C GLN A 328 -7.89 9.55 8.31
N LEU A 329 -6.64 9.48 7.84
CA LEU A 329 -5.90 8.23 7.76
C LEU A 329 -5.73 7.60 9.14
N MET A 330 -5.26 8.37 10.13
CA MET A 330 -5.09 7.85 11.50
C MET A 330 -6.42 7.41 12.11
N LYS A 331 -7.53 8.14 11.86
CA LYS A 331 -8.87 7.72 12.30
C LYS A 331 -9.30 6.41 11.66
N LEU A 332 -9.03 6.20 10.38
CA LEU A 332 -9.33 4.95 9.68
C LEU A 332 -8.58 3.76 10.31
N GLY A 333 -7.27 3.89 10.51
CA GLY A 333 -6.47 2.85 11.16
C GLY A 333 -6.95 2.52 12.57
N TRP A 334 -7.04 3.55 13.42
CA TRP A 334 -7.29 3.38 14.86
C TRP A 334 -8.75 3.12 15.24
N LYS A 335 -9.71 3.79 14.60
CA LYS A 335 -11.12 3.70 14.98
C LYS A 335 -11.91 2.69 14.18
N VAL A 336 -11.43 2.32 12.98
CA VAL A 336 -12.16 1.43 12.08
C VAL A 336 -11.43 0.11 11.90
N LEU A 337 -10.21 0.12 11.34
CA LEU A 337 -9.51 -1.11 10.96
C LEU A 337 -9.14 -1.98 12.16
N MET A 338 -8.52 -1.42 13.20
CA MET A 338 -8.11 -2.21 14.37
C MET A 338 -9.29 -2.84 15.13
N PRO A 339 -10.34 -2.07 15.53
CA PRO A 339 -11.50 -2.65 16.21
C PRO A 339 -12.22 -3.69 15.34
N PHE A 340 -12.36 -3.42 14.04
CA PHE A 340 -12.97 -4.36 13.10
C PHE A 340 -12.19 -5.67 13.01
N SER A 341 -10.87 -5.60 12.85
CA SER A 341 -10.00 -6.78 12.82
C SER A 341 -10.07 -7.59 14.11
N LEU A 342 -10.06 -6.95 15.27
CA LEU A 342 -10.20 -7.63 16.55
C LEU A 342 -11.55 -8.36 16.67
N GLY A 343 -12.65 -7.69 16.31
CA GLY A 343 -13.98 -8.31 16.29
C GLY A 343 -14.04 -9.50 15.33
N TRP A 344 -13.41 -9.38 14.15
CA TRP A 344 -13.35 -10.46 13.17
C TRP A 344 -12.53 -11.66 13.67
N ILE A 345 -11.37 -11.43 14.29
CA ILE A 345 -10.54 -12.49 14.89
C ILE A 345 -11.33 -13.24 15.97
N LEU A 346 -12.02 -12.51 16.85
CA LEU A 346 -12.84 -13.14 17.90
C LEU A 346 -13.93 -14.02 17.29
N LEU A 347 -14.62 -13.53 16.26
CA LEU A 347 -15.65 -14.30 15.55
C LEU A 347 -15.05 -15.57 14.91
N VAL A 348 -13.93 -15.44 14.19
CA VAL A 348 -13.23 -16.57 13.57
C VAL A 348 -12.76 -17.58 14.63
N ALA A 349 -12.25 -17.10 15.76
CA ALA A 349 -11.80 -17.93 16.86
C ALA A 349 -12.95 -18.72 17.49
N THR A 350 -14.08 -18.07 17.74
CA THR A 350 -15.29 -18.73 18.26
C THR A 350 -15.79 -19.80 17.30
N ILE A 351 -15.86 -19.49 15.99
CA ILE A 351 -16.26 -20.48 14.97
C ILE A 351 -15.32 -21.68 14.98
N ARG A 352 -14.01 -21.45 15.11
CA ARG A 352 -13.03 -22.54 15.09
C ARG A 352 -13.11 -23.40 16.36
N ALA A 353 -13.32 -22.79 17.51
CA ALA A 353 -13.52 -23.51 18.77
C ALA A 353 -14.75 -24.42 18.69
N LEU A 354 -15.89 -23.89 18.24
CA LEU A 354 -17.11 -24.68 18.04
C LEU A 354 -16.93 -25.79 16.99
N ARG A 355 -16.14 -25.55 15.93
CA ARG A 355 -15.82 -26.62 14.97
C ARG A 355 -15.04 -27.76 15.62
N ASN A 356 -14.11 -27.46 16.52
CA ASN A 356 -13.33 -28.48 17.23
C ASN A 356 -14.22 -29.32 18.16
N ASP A 357 -15.30 -28.73 18.70
CA ASP A 357 -16.30 -29.42 19.53
C ASP A 357 -17.32 -30.25 18.70
N GLY A 358 -17.15 -30.34 17.38
CA GLY A 358 -17.91 -31.25 16.52
C GLY A 358 -19.16 -30.66 15.86
N TYR A 359 -19.39 -29.35 15.93
CA TYR A 359 -20.53 -28.70 15.25
C TYR A 359 -20.36 -28.68 13.72
N GLU A 360 -21.45 -28.96 12.97
CA GLU A 360 -21.43 -28.98 11.50
C GLU A 360 -21.03 -27.61 10.90
N MET A 361 -20.12 -27.62 9.92
CA MET A 361 -19.62 -26.42 9.24
C MET A 361 -20.74 -25.54 8.66
N ARG A 362 -21.83 -26.15 8.18
CA ARG A 362 -23.00 -25.43 7.64
C ARG A 362 -23.69 -24.60 8.72
N GLN A 363 -23.85 -25.15 9.92
CA GLN A 363 -24.49 -24.44 11.04
C GLN A 363 -23.62 -23.27 11.51
N LEU A 364 -22.29 -23.45 11.49
CA LEU A 364 -21.33 -22.40 11.83
C LEU A 364 -21.33 -21.25 10.82
N PHE A 365 -21.38 -21.54 9.51
CA PHE A 365 -21.51 -20.50 8.48
C PHE A 365 -22.83 -19.74 8.56
N ILE A 366 -23.94 -20.44 8.84
CA ILE A 366 -25.25 -19.81 9.04
C ILE A 366 -25.21 -18.92 10.29
N ALA A 367 -24.66 -19.40 11.40
CA ALA A 367 -24.53 -18.62 12.62
C ALA A 367 -23.66 -17.36 12.41
N ALA A 368 -22.54 -17.47 11.69
CA ALA A 368 -21.68 -16.35 11.34
C ALA A 368 -22.41 -15.32 10.45
N ALA A 369 -23.15 -15.79 9.45
CA ALA A 369 -23.96 -14.93 8.57
C ALA A 369 -25.09 -14.23 9.34
N VAL A 370 -25.71 -14.93 10.30
CA VAL A 370 -26.74 -14.35 11.17
C VAL A 370 -26.15 -13.29 12.10
N VAL A 371 -24.98 -13.53 12.71
CA VAL A 371 -24.29 -12.53 13.53
C VAL A 371 -23.90 -11.31 12.68
N ALA A 372 -23.35 -11.51 11.49
CA ALA A 372 -23.02 -10.42 10.57
C ALA A 372 -24.27 -9.62 10.15
N ALA A 373 -25.38 -10.30 9.89
CA ALA A 373 -26.66 -9.66 9.57
C ALA A 373 -27.21 -8.89 10.78
N ILE A 374 -27.12 -9.43 12.00
CA ILE A 374 -27.53 -8.75 13.24
C ILE A 374 -26.69 -7.49 13.46
N VAL A 375 -25.37 -7.57 13.28
CA VAL A 375 -24.48 -6.42 13.41
C VAL A 375 -24.81 -5.37 12.35
N LEU A 376 -25.00 -5.78 11.09
CA LEU A 376 -25.38 -4.87 10.02
C LEU A 376 -26.72 -4.18 10.29
N VAL A 377 -27.73 -4.94 10.71
CA VAL A 377 -29.04 -4.40 11.09
C VAL A 377 -28.92 -3.47 12.30
N ALA A 378 -28.13 -3.83 13.32
CA ALA A 378 -27.88 -2.98 14.48
C ALA A 378 -27.19 -1.67 14.08
N THR A 379 -26.24 -1.70 13.13
CA THR A 379 -25.58 -0.49 12.63
C THR A 379 -26.55 0.39 11.83
N VAL A 380 -27.40 -0.19 10.98
CA VAL A 380 -28.42 0.57 10.24
C VAL A 380 -29.47 1.15 11.18
N ILE A 381 -29.91 0.40 12.19
CA ILE A 381 -30.86 0.90 13.20
C ILE A 381 -30.21 2.01 14.04
N TRP A 382 -28.95 1.86 14.43
CA TRP A 382 -28.21 2.91 15.14
C TRP A 382 -28.10 4.18 14.31
N GLU A 383 -27.80 4.06 13.02
CA GLU A 383 -27.69 5.18 12.10
C GLU A 383 -29.05 5.85 11.83
N MET A 384 -30.12 5.07 11.67
CA MET A 384 -31.50 5.57 11.59
C MET A 384 -31.96 6.25 12.89
N ALA A 385 -31.59 5.70 14.05
CA ALA A 385 -31.92 6.28 15.35
C ALA A 385 -31.20 7.61 15.58
N ARG A 386 -29.92 7.69 15.17
CA ARG A 386 -29.12 8.92 15.25
C ARG A 386 -29.63 10.01 14.31
N GLY A 387 -29.97 9.65 13.07
CA GLY A 387 -30.65 10.59 12.15
C GLY A 387 -31.99 11.11 12.68
N ARG A 388 -32.65 10.35 13.56
CA ARG A 388 -33.91 10.73 14.21
C ARG A 388 -33.71 11.57 15.48
N GLU A 389 -32.52 11.59 16.07
CA GLU A 389 -32.15 12.54 17.13
C GLU A 389 -31.83 13.91 16.53
N ASP A 390 -31.11 13.95 15.40
CA ASP A 390 -30.85 15.18 14.64
C ASP A 390 -32.17 15.83 14.15
N ASP A 391 -33.16 15.03 13.73
CA ASP A 391 -34.50 15.53 13.34
C ASP A 391 -35.37 15.97 14.53
N LYS A 392 -35.13 15.44 15.74
CA LYS A 392 -35.87 15.84 16.96
C LYS A 392 -35.37 17.15 17.56
N GLU A 393 -34.18 17.60 17.17
CA GLU A 393 -33.66 18.93 17.52
C GLU A 393 -34.36 20.05 16.71
N ILE A 394 -35.15 19.70 15.70
CA ILE A 394 -36.08 20.61 15.02
C ILE A 394 -37.36 20.70 15.86
N VAL A 395 -37.36 21.63 16.81
CA VAL A 395 -38.47 21.91 17.73
C VAL A 395 -39.80 22.11 16.96
N PRO A 396 -40.86 21.31 17.22
CA PRO A 396 -42.19 21.57 16.68
C PRO A 396 -42.80 22.75 17.43
N GLY A 397 -42.63 23.96 16.89
CA GLY A 397 -43.15 25.19 17.47
C GLY A 397 -42.40 26.49 17.12
N ALA A 398 -41.35 26.44 16.29
CA ALA A 398 -40.63 27.65 15.90
C ALA A 398 -41.48 28.53 14.96
N THR A 399 -42.05 29.60 15.51
CA THR A 399 -42.50 30.79 14.77
C THR A 399 -41.36 31.25 13.84
N PRO A 400 -41.63 31.75 12.60
CA PRO A 400 -40.57 32.16 11.70
C PRO A 400 -39.87 33.41 12.26
N GLY A 401 -38.80 33.20 13.02
CA GLY A 401 -37.86 34.26 13.40
C GLY A 401 -37.01 34.68 12.20
N PRO A 402 -36.41 35.88 12.23
CA PRO A 402 -35.63 36.38 11.11
C PRO A 402 -34.45 35.43 10.85
N ARG A 403 -34.28 35.05 9.59
CA ARG A 403 -33.25 34.15 9.08
C ARG A 403 -31.90 34.42 9.77
N THR A 404 -31.46 33.48 10.59
CA THR A 404 -30.13 33.51 11.20
C THR A 404 -29.08 33.24 10.13
N ASP A 405 -28.01 34.01 10.23
CA ASP A 405 -26.81 34.08 9.42
C ASP A 405 -26.31 32.71 8.90
N PRO A 406 -26.05 32.53 7.58
CA PRO A 406 -25.50 31.28 7.02
C PRO A 406 -24.06 30.96 7.43
N SER A 407 -23.47 31.75 8.32
CA SER A 407 -22.04 31.79 8.62
C SER A 407 -21.61 30.97 9.86
N ALA A 408 -22.54 30.27 10.53
CA ALA A 408 -22.21 29.42 11.66
C ALA A 408 -21.70 28.03 11.22
N GLY A 409 -20.44 27.91 10.80
CA GLY A 409 -19.70 26.65 11.00
C GLY A 409 -18.78 26.10 9.89
N GLY A 410 -18.53 26.76 8.77
CA GLY A 410 -17.61 26.19 7.77
C GLY A 410 -17.14 27.15 6.70
N PHE A 411 -15.87 27.58 6.81
CA PHE A 411 -15.15 28.48 5.90
C PHE A 411 -15.78 29.88 5.70
N PRO A 412 -15.00 30.98 5.76
CA PRO A 412 -15.52 32.31 5.48
C PRO A 412 -15.78 32.43 3.96
N VAL A 413 -17.01 32.14 3.56
CA VAL A 413 -17.53 32.55 2.25
C VAL A 413 -17.95 34.02 2.34
N PRO A 414 -17.54 34.88 1.39
CA PRO A 414 -18.01 36.26 1.34
C PRO A 414 -19.55 36.31 1.30
N PRO A 415 -20.19 37.29 1.96
CA PRO A 415 -21.64 37.43 1.93
C PRO A 415 -22.13 37.48 0.49
N MET A 416 -23.20 36.76 0.17
CA MET A 416 -23.78 36.78 -1.19
C MET A 416 -24.27 38.19 -1.59
N ASP A 417 -24.47 39.08 -0.61
CA ASP A 417 -24.87 40.47 -0.80
C ASP A 417 -23.68 41.41 -1.07
N ALA A 418 -22.47 40.88 -1.28
CA ALA A 418 -21.33 41.69 -1.68
C ALA A 418 -21.60 42.36 -3.05
N PRO A 419 -21.36 43.67 -3.20
CA PRO A 419 -21.78 44.50 -4.35
C PRO A 419 -21.14 44.14 -5.72
N HIS A 420 -20.52 42.97 -5.85
CA HIS A 420 -19.78 42.55 -7.04
C HIS A 420 -20.39 41.37 -7.81
N TYR A 421 -21.47 40.73 -7.32
CA TYR A 421 -22.07 39.57 -8.00
C TYR A 421 -23.40 39.82 -8.74
N HIS A 422 -23.95 41.02 -8.65
CA HIS A 422 -25.04 41.46 -9.53
C HIS A 422 -24.52 42.55 -10.46
N GLY A 423 -24.52 42.26 -11.76
CA GLY A 423 -24.19 43.25 -12.78
C GLY A 423 -24.98 44.54 -12.53
N ARG A 424 -24.26 45.66 -12.40
CA ARG A 424 -24.84 47.00 -12.29
C ARG A 424 -25.96 47.15 -13.31
N ALA A 425 -27.18 47.40 -12.84
CA ALA A 425 -28.19 48.01 -13.67
C ALA A 425 -27.59 49.30 -14.26
N ARG A 426 -27.66 49.45 -15.59
CA ARG A 426 -27.17 50.64 -16.30
C ARG A 426 -27.85 51.87 -15.71
N GLU A 427 -27.09 52.68 -14.99
CA GLU A 427 -27.48 54.05 -14.68
C GLU A 427 -27.41 54.88 -15.97
N PRO A 428 -28.41 55.73 -16.29
CA PRO A 428 -28.35 56.55 -17.48
C PRO A 428 -27.17 57.52 -17.38
N VAL A 429 -26.22 57.37 -18.31
CA VAL A 429 -25.04 58.21 -18.45
C VAL A 429 -25.48 59.67 -18.59
N ARG A 430 -25.19 60.52 -17.60
CA ARG A 430 -25.21 61.97 -17.79
C ARG A 430 -24.08 62.32 -18.77
N PRO A 431 -24.32 63.15 -19.80
CA PRO A 431 -23.25 63.56 -20.71
C PRO A 431 -22.19 64.33 -19.91
N ALA A 432 -20.96 63.84 -19.95
CA ALA A 432 -19.81 64.50 -19.34
C ALA A 432 -19.49 65.77 -20.14
N THR A 433 -19.61 66.93 -19.50
CA THR A 433 -19.05 68.18 -20.01
C THR A 433 -17.54 68.07 -19.91
N ILE A 434 -16.86 68.03 -21.05
CA ILE A 434 -15.40 68.08 -21.14
C ILE A 434 -14.99 69.54 -20.97
N GLU A 435 -14.50 69.92 -19.79
CA GLU A 435 -13.79 71.18 -19.61
C GLU A 435 -12.32 70.98 -20.01
N THR A 436 -11.94 71.49 -21.18
CA THR A 436 -10.54 71.62 -21.60
C THR A 436 -9.88 72.77 -20.82
N PRO A 437 -8.73 72.58 -20.16
CA PRO A 437 -8.00 73.69 -19.56
C PRO A 437 -7.41 74.56 -20.67
N SER A 438 -7.68 75.87 -20.60
CA SER A 438 -7.07 76.88 -21.47
C SER A 438 -5.59 77.05 -21.15
N GLU A 439 -4.79 76.97 -22.21
CA GLU A 439 -3.37 77.23 -22.32
C GLU A 439 -3.03 78.67 -21.87
N GLU A 440 -2.27 78.84 -20.78
CA GLU A 440 -1.66 80.12 -20.41
C GLU A 440 -0.29 80.27 -21.09
N VAL A 441 -0.31 80.97 -22.21
CA VAL A 441 0.86 81.54 -22.88
C VAL A 441 1.38 82.70 -22.03
N THR A 442 2.55 82.53 -21.40
CA THR A 442 3.30 83.66 -20.85
C THR A 442 4.22 84.24 -21.93
N SER A 443 3.83 85.41 -22.43
CA SER A 443 4.66 86.31 -23.23
C SER A 443 5.81 86.85 -22.37
N GLY A 444 7.04 86.76 -22.88
CA GLY A 444 8.17 87.51 -22.34
C GLY A 444 8.15 88.99 -22.74
N THR A 445 8.76 89.83 -21.91
CA THR A 445 9.52 91.05 -22.27
C THR A 445 10.11 91.67 -20.99
N HIS A 446 11.41 91.49 -20.75
CA HIS A 446 12.47 92.50 -20.92
C HIS A 446 13.82 92.00 -20.38
#